data_AF-A0A3E0I872-F1
#
_entry.id   AF-A0A3E0I872-F1
#
_cell.length_a   1.000
_cell.length_b   1.000
_cell.length_c   1.000
_cell.angle_alpha   90.00
_cell.angle_beta   90.00
_cell.angle_gamma   90.00
#
_symmetry.space_group_name_H-M   'P 1'
#
loop_
_entity.id
_entity.type
_entity.pdbx_description
1 polymer ?
#
loop_
_entity_poly.entity_id
_entity_poly.type
_entity_poly.pdbx_seq_one_letter_code
_entity_poly.pdbx_strand_id
1 'polypeptide(L)'
;MNKYTIYIGYTNWLQHLFQPNTLLKDVRIALGNAITDNFRFLNYQDTSTYYTDMIVSLSDENFLPISAITGLLNQVYITNVTATVKTDILGFRNPWFWDRKLGIQIGFNTEQSAQGYNKGKMPPLMLTNVKLANPNLSGIGAMENVLVCEKNTVIQFLLNSPGSMAYGYDIRPLSGTPITQNPLYICFKSCSSNNRATGVLRKYYTPNRSSNGKMIEIVPTSSIRLSNGTTLSYMKFTVKSWNVTSYTEQNGSVHTCNKLPSKILGAKVSPGTSKPHTKTSGQVFNGPIHNIVQNKGTTGIFGEIVFYAFVFDTHADAIKAFTAINTPDQSLWVV
;
A
#
# COMPACT_ATOMS: atom_id res chain seq x y z
N MET A 1 20.10 12.07 15.84
CA MET A 1 20.17 10.64 15.49
C MET A 1 18.78 10.15 15.18
N ASN A 2 18.64 9.41 14.07
CA ASN A 2 17.41 8.76 13.70
C ASN A 2 17.54 7.26 13.95
N LYS A 3 16.42 6.62 14.30
CA LYS A 3 16.32 5.17 14.37
C LYS A 3 16.03 4.62 12.98
N TYR A 4 16.92 3.78 12.48
CA TYR A 4 16.80 3.09 11.20
C TYR A 4 16.44 1.63 11.42
N THR A 5 15.57 1.11 10.56
CA THR A 5 15.34 -0.34 10.46
C THR A 5 16.12 -0.84 9.26
N ILE A 6 17.11 -1.70 9.51
CA ILE A 6 18.07 -2.15 8.50
C ILE A 6 17.74 -3.61 8.17
N TYR A 7 17.35 -3.86 6.93
CA TYR A 7 17.08 -5.19 6.41
C TYR A 7 18.31 -5.70 5.68
N ILE A 8 18.77 -6.90 6.06
CA ILE A 8 19.98 -7.54 5.53
C ILE A 8 19.56 -8.88 4.91
N GLY A 9 19.45 -8.88 3.58
CA GLY A 9 19.06 -10.05 2.80
C GLY A 9 17.69 -10.61 3.15
N TYR A 10 17.60 -11.96 3.18
CA TYR A 10 16.35 -12.72 3.11
C TYR A 10 15.50 -12.70 4.38
N THR A 11 16.05 -12.56 5.58
CA THR A 11 15.26 -12.70 6.84
C THR A 11 15.74 -11.83 7.98
N ASN A 12 16.92 -11.25 7.87
CA ASN A 12 17.56 -10.60 8.99
C ASN A 12 17.26 -9.10 8.95
N TRP A 13 16.86 -8.56 10.09
CA TRP A 13 16.74 -7.13 10.26
C TRP A 13 17.21 -6.74 11.65
N LEU A 14 17.64 -5.49 11.78
CA LEU A 14 18.03 -4.91 13.05
C LEU A 14 17.68 -3.44 13.09
N GLN A 15 17.65 -2.88 14.30
CA GLN A 15 17.46 -1.46 14.50
C GLN A 15 18.76 -0.83 14.98
N HIS A 16 19.13 0.30 14.38
CA HIS A 16 20.33 1.03 14.75
C HIS A 16 20.08 2.54 14.74
N LEU A 17 20.80 3.27 15.60
CA LEU A 17 20.80 4.72 15.62
C LEU A 17 21.97 5.25 14.80
N PHE A 18 21.68 6.09 13.81
CA PHE A 18 22.69 6.81 13.04
C PHE A 18 22.33 8.29 12.95
N GLN A 19 23.31 9.16 12.71
CA GLN A 19 23.00 10.51 12.26
C GLN A 19 22.58 10.45 10.79
N PRO A 20 21.66 11.31 10.32
CA PRO A 20 21.25 11.31 8.91
C PRO A 20 22.42 11.46 7.94
N ASN A 21 23.47 12.18 8.33
CA ASN A 21 24.67 12.40 7.54
C ASN A 21 25.77 11.33 7.73
N THR A 22 25.55 10.26 8.52
CA THR A 22 26.51 9.16 8.64
C THR A 22 26.72 8.52 7.27
N LEU A 23 27.97 8.40 6.82
CA LEU A 23 28.30 7.83 5.51
C LEU A 23 28.01 6.33 5.49
N LEU A 24 27.63 5.80 4.33
CA LEU A 24 27.32 4.37 4.18
C LEU A 24 28.51 3.47 4.51
N LYS A 25 29.75 3.90 4.23
CA LYS A 25 30.95 3.18 4.66
C LYS A 25 31.00 2.99 6.18
N ASP A 26 30.60 4.02 6.93
CA ASP A 26 30.64 4.00 8.41
C ASP A 26 29.48 3.17 8.95
N VAL A 27 28.32 3.21 8.28
CA VAL A 27 27.20 2.30 8.54
C VAL A 27 27.63 0.85 8.33
N ARG A 28 28.30 0.52 7.21
CA ARG A 28 28.80 -0.82 6.94
C ARG A 28 29.78 -1.29 8.02
N ILE A 29 30.74 -0.45 8.41
CA ILE A 29 31.70 -0.75 9.48
C ILE A 29 30.97 -1.07 10.79
N ALA A 30 29.96 -0.27 11.15
CA ALA A 30 29.16 -0.48 12.36
C ALA A 30 28.35 -1.79 12.33
N LEU A 31 27.93 -2.25 11.14
CA LEU A 31 27.22 -3.51 10.97
C LEU A 31 28.17 -4.73 10.94
N GLY A 32 29.46 -4.50 10.69
CA GLY A 32 30.52 -5.50 10.80
C GLY A 32 30.27 -6.78 9.99
N ASN A 33 30.51 -7.93 10.61
CA ASN A 33 30.42 -9.25 9.96
C ASN A 33 29.01 -9.62 9.46
N ALA A 34 27.98 -8.83 9.78
CA ALA A 34 26.63 -9.06 9.25
C ALA A 34 26.54 -8.82 7.73
N ILE A 35 27.53 -8.14 7.13
CA ILE A 35 27.50 -7.73 5.72
C ILE A 35 28.82 -8.11 5.05
N THR A 36 28.78 -9.11 4.17
CA THR A 36 29.95 -9.50 3.37
C THR A 36 30.14 -8.61 2.14
N ASP A 37 31.26 -8.79 1.43
CA ASP A 37 31.60 -8.02 0.23
C ASP A 37 30.64 -8.21 -0.95
N ASN A 38 29.70 -9.16 -0.87
CA ASN A 38 28.65 -9.35 -1.88
C ASN A 38 27.36 -8.58 -1.56
N PHE A 39 27.27 -7.98 -0.37
CA PHE A 39 26.10 -7.21 0.02
C PHE A 39 26.26 -5.74 -0.33
N ARG A 40 25.23 -5.14 -0.92
CA ARG A 40 25.19 -3.72 -1.30
C ARG A 40 23.97 -3.05 -0.69
N PHE A 41 24.13 -1.79 -0.32
CA PHE A 41 22.99 -0.94 0.00
C PHE A 41 22.14 -0.71 -1.25
N LEU A 42 20.85 -0.55 -1.03
CA LEU A 42 19.92 -0.18 -2.08
C LEU A 42 19.40 1.23 -1.86
N ASN A 43 19.44 2.00 -2.93
CA ASN A 43 18.92 3.34 -2.99
C ASN A 43 17.41 3.30 -3.19
N TYR A 44 16.65 3.56 -2.11
CA TYR A 44 15.19 3.67 -2.18
C TYR A 44 14.74 4.81 -3.10
N GLN A 45 15.50 5.91 -3.10
CA GLN A 45 15.17 7.14 -3.81
C GLN A 45 15.38 7.00 -5.33
N ASP A 46 15.99 5.91 -5.79
CA ASP A 46 16.18 5.67 -7.22
C ASP A 46 14.84 5.38 -7.91
N THR A 47 14.49 6.21 -8.89
CA THR A 47 13.25 6.11 -9.67
C THR A 47 13.48 5.48 -11.04
N SER A 48 14.66 4.91 -11.30
CA SER A 48 14.95 4.29 -12.59
C SER A 48 14.09 3.06 -12.84
N THR A 49 14.12 2.52 -14.06
CA THR A 49 13.39 1.29 -14.39
C THR A 49 14.10 0.02 -13.88
N TYR A 50 15.43 0.03 -13.76
CA TYR A 50 16.21 -1.18 -13.54
C TYR A 50 16.64 -1.35 -12.08
N TYR A 51 16.70 -2.59 -11.63
CA TYR A 51 17.21 -2.93 -10.29
C TYR A 51 18.68 -2.55 -10.11
N THR A 52 19.49 -2.72 -11.15
CA THR A 52 20.94 -2.45 -11.10
C THR A 52 21.27 -1.03 -10.70
N ASP A 53 20.41 -0.07 -11.06
CA ASP A 53 20.63 1.36 -10.77
C ASP A 53 20.33 1.70 -9.30
N MET A 54 19.60 0.82 -8.60
CA MET A 54 19.36 0.95 -7.17
C MET A 54 20.58 0.52 -6.35
N ILE A 55 21.50 -0.25 -6.93
CA ILE A 55 22.65 -0.81 -6.22
C ILE A 55 23.68 0.29 -6.01
N VAL A 56 23.93 0.62 -4.75
CA VAL A 56 25.02 1.53 -4.39
C VAL A 56 26.35 0.78 -4.51
N SER A 57 27.30 1.31 -5.29
CA SER A 57 28.63 0.70 -5.41
C SER A 57 29.46 0.89 -4.14
N LEU A 58 30.43 0.01 -3.88
CA LEU A 58 31.32 0.14 -2.70
C LEU A 58 32.11 1.44 -2.69
N SER A 59 32.50 1.95 -3.86
CA SER A 59 33.19 3.24 -3.96
C SER A 59 32.29 4.40 -3.56
N ASP A 60 31.01 4.36 -3.93
CA ASP A 60 30.05 5.43 -3.63
C ASP A 60 29.66 5.49 -2.16
N GLU A 61 29.79 4.38 -1.42
CA GLU A 61 29.55 4.35 0.03
C GLU A 61 30.44 5.32 0.82
N ASN A 62 31.56 5.77 0.23
CA ASN A 62 32.45 6.76 0.83
C ASN A 62 31.90 8.19 0.82
N PHE A 63 30.89 8.46 0.00
CA PHE A 63 30.40 9.81 -0.27
C PHE A 63 28.92 9.98 0.06
N LEU A 64 28.17 8.87 0.07
CA LEU A 64 26.73 8.91 0.30
C LEU A 64 26.40 8.82 1.80
N PRO A 65 25.61 9.76 2.35
CA PRO A 65 25.04 9.62 3.67
C PRO A 65 23.86 8.62 3.68
N ILE A 66 23.58 8.01 4.83
CA ILE A 66 22.46 7.08 5.00
C ILE A 66 21.11 7.71 4.64
N SER A 67 20.94 9.02 4.85
CA SER A 67 19.76 9.78 4.46
C SER A 67 19.53 9.86 2.94
N ALA A 68 20.58 9.70 2.12
CA ALA A 68 20.47 9.79 0.67
C ALA A 68 19.80 8.56 0.05
N ILE A 69 19.83 7.42 0.74
CA ILE A 69 19.31 6.15 0.22
C ILE A 69 18.10 5.63 1.00
N THR A 70 17.78 6.25 2.14
CA THR A 70 16.73 5.74 3.03
C THR A 70 15.36 5.96 2.44
N GLY A 71 14.48 4.99 2.63
CA GLY A 71 13.09 5.10 2.25
C GLY A 71 12.18 5.61 3.35
N LEU A 72 10.88 5.36 3.14
CA LEU A 72 9.85 5.58 4.14
C LEU A 72 10.22 4.92 5.47
N LEU A 73 9.83 5.55 6.58
CA LEU A 73 10.04 5.03 7.94
C LEU A 73 11.51 4.74 8.30
N ASN A 74 12.46 5.45 7.67
CA ASN A 74 13.90 5.26 7.87
C ASN A 74 14.35 3.81 7.62
N GLN A 75 13.75 3.14 6.63
CA GLN A 75 14.13 1.79 6.26
C GLN A 75 15.34 1.80 5.32
N VAL A 76 16.34 0.99 5.65
CA VAL A 76 17.55 0.77 4.85
C VAL A 76 17.58 -0.69 4.44
N TYR A 77 17.94 -0.93 3.19
CA TYR A 77 17.95 -2.26 2.61
C TYR A 77 19.33 -2.58 2.10
N ILE A 78 19.79 -3.78 2.45
CA ILE A 78 21.10 -4.29 2.11
C ILE A 78 20.89 -5.69 1.58
N THR A 79 21.34 -5.96 0.36
CA THR A 79 21.05 -7.24 -0.29
C THR A 79 22.28 -7.86 -0.93
N ASN A 80 22.32 -9.19 -1.00
CA ASN A 80 23.36 -9.92 -1.69
C ASN A 80 23.15 -9.83 -3.20
N VAL A 81 23.94 -9.03 -3.89
CA VAL A 81 23.76 -8.75 -5.32
C VAL A 81 23.97 -9.98 -6.20
N THR A 82 24.73 -10.97 -5.74
CA THR A 82 24.91 -12.24 -6.48
C THR A 82 23.68 -13.15 -6.38
N ALA A 83 22.94 -13.07 -5.26
CA ALA A 83 21.76 -13.89 -5.04
C ALA A 83 20.49 -13.23 -5.63
N THR A 84 20.45 -11.90 -5.69
CA THR A 84 19.32 -11.13 -6.26
C THR A 84 19.05 -11.43 -7.74
N VAL A 85 20.08 -11.78 -8.53
CA VAL A 85 19.93 -12.17 -9.94
C VAL A 85 19.08 -13.44 -10.08
N LYS A 86 18.97 -14.27 -9.05
CA LYS A 86 18.09 -15.46 -9.05
C LYS A 86 16.67 -15.15 -8.59
N THR A 87 16.40 -13.94 -8.09
CA THR A 87 15.08 -13.51 -7.62
C THR A 87 14.35 -12.79 -8.76
N ASP A 88 13.05 -13.07 -8.90
CA ASP A 88 12.27 -12.49 -10.00
C ASP A 88 11.86 -11.04 -9.73
N ILE A 89 11.41 -10.69 -8.52
CA ILE A 89 10.86 -9.36 -8.18
C ILE A 89 11.39 -8.86 -6.84
N LEU A 90 11.71 -7.57 -6.77
CA LEU A 90 12.19 -6.88 -5.58
C LEU A 90 11.45 -5.56 -5.38
N GLY A 91 11.19 -5.19 -4.13
CA GLY A 91 10.55 -3.93 -3.78
C GLY A 91 10.86 -3.54 -2.35
N PHE A 92 10.31 -2.42 -1.90
CA PHE A 92 10.45 -1.98 -0.52
C PHE A 92 9.12 -2.04 0.20
N ARG A 93 9.13 -2.64 1.38
CA ARG A 93 7.93 -2.78 2.20
C ARG A 93 7.38 -1.40 2.55
N ASN A 94 6.09 -1.21 2.34
CA ASN A 94 5.43 0.04 2.68
C ASN A 94 4.06 -0.24 3.32
N PRO A 95 3.82 0.11 4.59
CA PRO A 95 2.56 -0.19 5.26
C PRO A 95 1.37 0.60 4.70
N TRP A 96 1.62 1.67 3.94
CA TRP A 96 0.60 2.53 3.36
C TRP A 96 1.02 3.03 1.98
N PHE A 97 0.23 2.77 0.94
CA PHE A 97 0.40 3.50 -0.32
C PHE A 97 -0.16 4.90 -0.16
N TRP A 98 0.53 5.89 -0.72
CA TRP A 98 0.14 7.30 -0.62
C TRP A 98 0.16 7.94 -2.00
N ASP A 99 -0.88 8.69 -2.34
CA ASP A 99 -0.83 9.72 -3.39
C ASP A 99 -1.43 11.01 -2.82
N ARG A 100 -0.66 12.10 -2.87
CA ARG A 100 -1.02 13.42 -2.34
C ARG A 100 -1.56 13.36 -0.90
N LYS A 101 -2.89 13.36 -0.71
CA LYS A 101 -3.56 13.34 0.60
C LYS A 101 -4.31 12.04 0.88
N LEU A 102 -4.37 11.12 -0.09
CA LEU A 102 -4.97 9.80 0.06
C LEU A 102 -3.92 8.79 0.53
N GLY A 103 -4.25 8.03 1.57
CA GLY A 103 -3.51 6.85 1.99
C GLY A 103 -4.39 5.61 1.93
N ILE A 104 -3.82 4.48 1.50
CA ILE A 104 -4.46 3.17 1.62
C ILE A 104 -3.55 2.17 2.29
N GLN A 105 -4.11 1.41 3.22
CA GLN A 105 -3.50 0.22 3.79
C GLN A 105 -4.39 -0.98 3.46
N ILE A 106 -3.77 -2.10 3.12
CA ILE A 106 -4.44 -3.34 2.73
C ILE A 106 -3.93 -4.45 3.64
N GLY A 107 -4.85 -5.25 4.16
CA GLY A 107 -4.52 -6.39 5.00
C GLY A 107 -5.64 -7.40 5.01
N PHE A 108 -5.51 -8.44 5.83
CA PHE A 108 -6.59 -9.40 6.02
C PHE A 108 -7.85 -8.71 6.52
N ASN A 109 -8.98 -9.17 6.00
CA ASN A 109 -10.27 -8.80 6.55
C ASN A 109 -10.39 -9.33 7.99
N THR A 110 -10.70 -8.43 8.93
CA THR A 110 -10.77 -8.73 10.35
C THR A 110 -12.16 -9.16 10.83
N GLU A 111 -13.16 -9.26 9.94
CA GLU A 111 -14.46 -9.84 10.32
C GLU A 111 -14.31 -11.34 10.65
N GLN A 112 -15.07 -11.81 11.65
CA GLN A 112 -15.00 -13.21 12.10
C GLN A 112 -15.27 -14.20 10.97
N SER A 113 -16.21 -13.87 10.07
CA SER A 113 -16.53 -14.68 8.88
C SER A 113 -15.37 -14.79 7.88
N ALA A 114 -14.38 -13.90 7.93
CA ALA A 114 -13.21 -13.91 7.05
C ALA A 114 -12.09 -14.84 7.54
N GLN A 115 -12.07 -15.20 8.83
CA GLN A 115 -10.97 -15.94 9.45
C GLN A 115 -10.72 -17.29 8.76
N GLY A 116 -11.78 -18.02 8.40
CA GLY A 116 -11.67 -19.29 7.69
C GLY A 116 -11.03 -19.18 6.31
N TYR A 117 -11.28 -18.08 5.59
CA TYR A 117 -10.74 -17.85 4.25
C TYR A 117 -9.24 -17.53 4.24
N ASN A 118 -8.76 -16.90 5.30
CA ASN A 118 -7.38 -16.44 5.42
C ASN A 118 -6.50 -17.37 6.27
N LYS A 119 -7.08 -18.43 6.84
CA LYS A 119 -6.35 -19.38 7.68
C LYS A 119 -5.20 -20.01 6.90
N GLY A 120 -3.99 -19.91 7.44
CA GLY A 120 -2.77 -20.47 6.84
C GLY A 120 -2.24 -19.70 5.61
N LYS A 121 -2.88 -18.58 5.24
CA LYS A 121 -2.38 -17.72 4.17
C LYS A 121 -1.40 -16.68 4.68
N MET A 122 -0.59 -16.19 3.75
CA MET A 122 0.29 -15.06 3.91
C MET A 122 -0.48 -13.75 4.06
N PRO A 123 -0.18 -12.93 5.09
CA PRO A 123 -0.66 -11.57 5.16
C PRO A 123 -0.30 -10.80 3.88
N PRO A 124 -1.23 -10.03 3.30
CA PRO A 124 -0.94 -9.24 2.12
C PRO A 124 0.27 -8.32 2.35
N LEU A 125 1.26 -8.43 1.48
CA LEU A 125 2.49 -7.68 1.57
C LEU A 125 2.44 -6.50 0.60
N MET A 126 2.51 -5.29 1.14
CA MET A 126 2.50 -4.05 0.37
C MET A 126 3.93 -3.59 0.09
N LEU A 127 4.25 -3.40 -1.20
CA LEU A 127 5.56 -3.03 -1.71
C LEU A 127 5.48 -1.76 -2.56
N THR A 128 6.53 -0.96 -2.51
CA THR A 128 6.76 0.20 -3.37
C THR A 128 8.07 0.13 -4.11
N ASN A 129 8.18 0.87 -5.22
CA ASN A 129 9.35 0.90 -6.10
C ASN A 129 9.80 -0.52 -6.48
N VAL A 130 8.87 -1.25 -7.09
CA VAL A 130 9.02 -2.66 -7.40
C VAL A 130 9.64 -2.83 -8.78
N LYS A 131 10.72 -3.61 -8.85
CA LYS A 131 11.50 -3.86 -10.07
C LYS A 131 11.82 -5.35 -10.21
N LEU A 132 12.16 -5.77 -11.42
CA LEU A 132 12.73 -7.11 -11.65
C LEU A 132 14.17 -7.13 -11.16
N ALA A 133 14.49 -8.04 -10.23
CA ALA A 133 15.84 -8.16 -9.68
C ALA A 133 16.78 -8.95 -10.61
N ASN A 134 16.22 -9.90 -11.37
CA ASN A 134 16.94 -10.59 -12.43
C ASN A 134 16.96 -9.72 -13.70
N PRO A 135 18.11 -9.15 -14.11
CA PRO A 135 18.19 -8.27 -15.28
C PRO A 135 17.93 -8.99 -16.62
N ASN A 136 17.96 -10.34 -16.63
CA ASN A 136 17.65 -11.13 -17.81
C ASN A 136 16.13 -11.36 -17.98
N LEU A 137 15.34 -11.01 -16.96
CA LEU A 137 13.90 -11.01 -17.06
C LEU A 137 13.41 -9.66 -17.52
N SER A 138 12.59 -9.66 -18.56
CA SER A 138 11.83 -8.50 -19.02
C SER A 138 10.34 -8.85 -19.05
N GLY A 139 9.49 -7.83 -19.13
CA GLY A 139 8.02 -7.98 -19.14
C GLY A 139 7.32 -7.16 -18.07
N ILE A 140 8.06 -6.69 -17.05
CA ILE A 140 7.57 -5.77 -16.03
C ILE A 140 8.51 -4.56 -15.97
N GLY A 141 7.99 -3.36 -16.24
CA GLY A 141 8.69 -2.11 -15.92
C GLY A 141 8.57 -1.78 -14.43
N ALA A 142 9.24 -0.72 -13.97
CA ALA A 142 9.12 -0.27 -12.58
C ALA A 142 7.64 -0.04 -12.20
N MET A 143 7.19 -0.71 -11.14
CA MET A 143 5.84 -0.59 -10.61
C MET A 143 5.87 0.18 -9.29
N GLU A 144 5.07 1.22 -9.20
CA GLU A 144 5.07 2.09 -8.03
C GLU A 144 4.52 1.40 -6.77
N ASN A 145 3.37 0.71 -6.90
CA ASN A 145 2.68 0.07 -5.78
C ASN A 145 2.26 -1.37 -6.16
N VAL A 146 2.67 -2.33 -5.35
CA VAL A 146 2.34 -3.75 -5.55
C VAL A 146 1.87 -4.37 -4.25
N LEU A 147 0.75 -5.07 -4.30
CA LEU A 147 0.29 -5.95 -3.23
C LEU A 147 0.63 -7.39 -3.61
N VAL A 148 1.35 -8.11 -2.76
CA VAL A 148 1.61 -9.54 -2.93
C VAL A 148 0.66 -10.30 -2.02
N CYS A 149 -0.08 -11.25 -2.59
CA CYS A 149 -1.01 -12.06 -1.82
C CYS A 149 -1.28 -13.41 -2.48
N GLU A 150 -1.79 -14.34 -1.69
CA GLU A 150 -2.25 -15.63 -2.21
C GLU A 150 -3.64 -15.48 -2.84
N LYS A 151 -3.93 -16.33 -3.81
CA LYS A 151 -5.22 -16.43 -4.47
C LYS A 151 -6.34 -16.63 -3.45
N ASN A 152 -7.48 -16.00 -3.72
CA ASN A 152 -8.67 -16.05 -2.87
C ASN A 152 -8.44 -15.46 -1.46
N THR A 153 -7.40 -14.63 -1.28
CA THR A 153 -7.21 -13.93 0.00
C THR A 153 -8.33 -12.91 0.19
N VAL A 154 -8.95 -12.92 1.36
CA VAL A 154 -10.03 -12.00 1.71
C VAL A 154 -9.44 -10.80 2.43
N ILE A 155 -9.55 -9.62 1.81
CA ILE A 155 -8.87 -8.40 2.25
C ILE A 155 -9.84 -7.35 2.79
N GLN A 156 -9.28 -6.36 3.48
CA GLN A 156 -9.93 -5.10 3.77
C GLN A 156 -9.05 -3.93 3.31
N PHE A 157 -9.71 -2.83 2.94
CA PHE A 157 -9.07 -1.54 2.69
C PHE A 157 -9.25 -0.62 3.89
N LEU A 158 -8.17 -0.09 4.41
CA LEU A 158 -8.16 1.06 5.30
C LEU A 158 -7.85 2.29 4.46
N LEU A 159 -8.83 3.17 4.27
CA LEU A 159 -8.67 4.39 3.48
C LEU A 159 -8.56 5.58 4.41
N ASN A 160 -7.49 6.35 4.27
CA ASN A 160 -7.25 7.55 5.05
C ASN A 160 -7.22 8.76 4.11
N SER A 161 -8.13 9.72 4.32
CA SER A 161 -8.23 10.92 3.49
C SER A 161 -8.77 12.09 4.33
N PRO A 162 -8.36 13.32 4.03
CA PRO A 162 -9.02 14.51 4.56
C PRO A 162 -10.33 14.79 3.81
N GLY A 163 -11.14 15.71 4.31
CA GLY A 163 -12.34 16.25 3.63
C GLY A 163 -12.98 17.41 4.38
N SER A 164 -13.75 18.27 3.71
CA SER A 164 -14.38 19.45 4.32
C SER A 164 -15.57 19.05 5.21
N MET A 165 -16.65 18.57 4.60
CA MET A 165 -17.78 17.93 5.30
C MET A 165 -17.77 16.42 5.13
N ALA A 166 -17.19 15.93 4.05
CA ALA A 166 -16.93 14.52 3.86
C ALA A 166 -15.72 14.37 2.93
N TYR A 167 -15.26 13.14 2.77
CA TYR A 167 -14.57 12.76 1.55
C TYR A 167 -15.31 11.64 0.84
N GLY A 168 -15.40 11.75 -0.47
CA GLY A 168 -15.85 10.66 -1.33
C GLY A 168 -14.67 9.78 -1.70
N TYR A 169 -14.92 8.50 -1.87
CA TYR A 169 -13.94 7.56 -2.39
C TYR A 169 -14.58 6.48 -3.26
N ASP A 170 -13.74 5.89 -4.10
CA ASP A 170 -14.10 4.81 -5.00
C ASP A 170 -12.91 3.86 -5.15
N ILE A 171 -13.18 2.56 -5.08
CA ILE A 171 -12.21 1.49 -5.29
C ILE A 171 -12.72 0.64 -6.45
N ARG A 172 -11.95 0.61 -7.54
CA ARG A 172 -12.30 -0.15 -8.74
C ARG A 172 -11.15 -1.04 -9.15
N PRO A 173 -11.37 -2.33 -9.37
CA PRO A 173 -10.45 -3.08 -10.19
C PRO A 173 -10.61 -2.64 -11.66
N LEU A 174 -9.52 -2.70 -12.44
CA LEU A 174 -9.57 -2.39 -13.87
C LEU A 174 -10.47 -3.37 -14.63
N SER A 175 -10.50 -4.63 -14.16
CA SER A 175 -11.25 -5.74 -14.73
C SER A 175 -11.90 -6.55 -13.61
N GLY A 176 -13.06 -7.17 -13.89
CA GLY A 176 -13.82 -7.95 -12.91
C GLY A 176 -14.93 -7.15 -12.21
N THR A 177 -15.43 -7.67 -11.09
CA THR A 177 -16.54 -7.04 -10.35
C THR A 177 -16.05 -5.80 -9.62
N PRO A 178 -16.69 -4.62 -9.77
CA PRO A 178 -16.30 -3.42 -9.03
C PRO A 178 -16.42 -3.64 -7.53
N ILE A 179 -15.49 -3.09 -6.73
CA ILE A 179 -15.61 -3.12 -5.27
C ILE A 179 -16.73 -2.18 -4.83
N THR A 180 -16.77 -0.98 -5.39
CA THR A 180 -17.84 0.01 -5.20
C THR A 180 -18.48 0.34 -6.53
N GLN A 181 -19.80 0.09 -6.70
CA GLN A 181 -20.51 0.52 -7.92
C GLN A 181 -20.79 2.02 -7.89
N ASN A 182 -21.19 2.52 -6.72
CA ASN A 182 -21.36 3.94 -6.45
C ASN A 182 -20.29 4.37 -5.44
N PRO A 183 -19.82 5.64 -5.52
CA PRO A 183 -18.93 6.17 -4.51
C PRO A 183 -19.47 6.00 -3.10
N LEU A 184 -18.55 5.78 -2.17
CA LEU A 184 -18.81 5.80 -0.74
C LEU A 184 -18.25 7.09 -0.15
N TYR A 185 -18.77 7.48 1.02
CA TYR A 185 -18.41 8.76 1.64
C TYR A 185 -18.05 8.55 3.10
N ILE A 186 -17.14 9.34 3.65
CA ILE A 186 -16.93 9.42 5.11
C ILE A 186 -17.26 10.84 5.53
N CYS A 187 -18.28 10.97 6.37
CA CYS A 187 -18.86 12.26 6.75
C CYS A 187 -18.32 12.75 8.09
N PHE A 188 -18.10 14.06 8.18
CA PHE A 188 -17.75 14.78 9.38
C PHE A 188 -18.98 15.55 9.86
N LYS A 189 -19.10 15.77 11.18
CA LYS A 189 -20.23 16.52 11.75
C LYS A 189 -19.97 18.01 11.89
N SER A 190 -18.72 18.45 11.80
CA SER A 190 -18.31 19.84 11.98
C SER A 190 -17.44 20.31 10.80
N CYS A 191 -17.54 21.59 10.46
CA CYS A 191 -16.72 22.21 9.44
C CYS A 191 -15.32 22.56 9.99
N SER A 192 -14.30 21.85 9.51
CA SER A 192 -12.91 22.07 9.93
C SER A 192 -11.93 21.82 8.78
N SER A 193 -10.85 22.61 8.73
CA SER A 193 -9.73 22.37 7.81
C SER A 193 -8.86 21.18 8.21
N ASN A 194 -9.03 20.66 9.43
CA ASN A 194 -8.27 19.54 9.99
C ASN A 194 -9.04 18.21 9.90
N ASN A 195 -10.21 18.20 9.28
CA ASN A 195 -11.03 17.01 9.15
C ASN A 195 -10.30 15.93 8.34
N ARG A 196 -10.09 14.79 8.98
CA ARG A 196 -9.44 13.60 8.43
C ARG A 196 -9.99 12.37 9.14
N ALA A 197 -10.23 11.32 8.38
CA ALA A 197 -10.67 10.06 8.94
C ALA A 197 -10.00 8.89 8.22
N THR A 198 -9.94 7.77 8.94
CA THR A 198 -9.72 6.45 8.35
C THR A 198 -11.05 5.70 8.34
N GLY A 199 -11.45 5.21 7.17
CA GLY A 199 -12.54 4.24 7.03
C GLY A 199 -12.04 2.86 6.71
N VAL A 200 -12.87 1.86 6.97
CA VAL A 200 -12.55 0.45 6.69
C VAL A 200 -13.60 -0.15 5.78
N LEU A 201 -13.21 -0.58 4.58
CA LEU A 201 -14.06 -1.28 3.63
C LEU A 201 -13.69 -2.77 3.59
N ARG A 202 -14.65 -3.63 3.95
CA ARG A 202 -14.45 -5.09 4.10
C ARG A 202 -15.25 -5.93 3.12
N LYS A 203 -16.26 -5.33 2.49
CA LYS A 203 -17.25 -6.01 1.64
C LYS A 203 -17.42 -5.27 0.34
N TYR A 204 -17.83 -6.01 -0.69
CA TYR A 204 -18.28 -5.42 -1.93
C TYR A 204 -19.50 -4.53 -1.69
N TYR A 205 -19.51 -3.35 -2.30
CA TYR A 205 -20.61 -2.39 -2.32
C TYR A 205 -21.22 -2.28 -3.73
N THR A 206 -21.82 -3.38 -4.18
CA THR A 206 -22.54 -3.53 -5.45
C THR A 206 -23.86 -4.28 -5.21
N PRO A 207 -24.96 -3.97 -5.94
CA PRO A 207 -26.30 -4.50 -5.72
C PRO A 207 -26.38 -6.03 -5.54
N ASN A 208 -25.56 -6.78 -6.28
CA ASN A 208 -25.59 -8.25 -6.28
C ASN A 208 -24.63 -8.89 -5.27
N ARG A 209 -23.59 -8.18 -4.82
CA ARG A 209 -22.60 -8.72 -3.85
C ARG A 209 -22.88 -8.25 -2.44
N SER A 210 -23.41 -7.03 -2.27
CA SER A 210 -23.68 -6.45 -0.96
C SER A 210 -24.88 -7.08 -0.29
N SER A 211 -25.95 -7.38 -1.03
CA SER A 211 -27.10 -8.14 -0.52
C SER A 211 -26.70 -9.49 0.08
N ASN A 212 -25.63 -10.10 -0.45
CA ASN A 212 -25.07 -11.38 -0.01
C ASN A 212 -23.91 -11.25 1.01
N GLY A 213 -23.61 -10.03 1.47
CA GLY A 213 -22.54 -9.76 2.44
C GLY A 213 -21.15 -10.21 1.96
N LYS A 214 -20.93 -10.30 0.64
CA LYS A 214 -19.69 -10.87 0.08
C LYS A 214 -18.49 -9.99 0.44
N MET A 215 -17.48 -10.63 1.00
CA MET A 215 -16.22 -9.99 1.36
C MET A 215 -15.33 -9.79 0.14
N ILE A 216 -14.44 -8.81 0.21
CA ILE A 216 -13.53 -8.48 -0.89
C ILE A 216 -12.46 -9.57 -1.01
N GLU A 217 -12.34 -10.14 -2.20
CA GLU A 217 -11.45 -11.26 -2.49
C GLU A 217 -10.50 -10.86 -3.61
N ILE A 218 -9.22 -11.20 -3.46
CA ILE A 218 -8.25 -11.05 -4.53
C ILE A 218 -8.27 -12.29 -5.42
N VAL A 219 -8.64 -12.07 -6.68
CA VAL A 219 -8.63 -13.08 -7.75
C VAL A 219 -7.85 -12.52 -8.94
N PRO A 220 -7.09 -13.34 -9.67
CA PRO A 220 -6.40 -12.86 -10.86
C PRO A 220 -7.44 -12.50 -11.93
N THR A 221 -7.24 -11.36 -12.58
CA THR A 221 -8.10 -10.89 -13.68
C THR A 221 -7.33 -10.65 -14.97
N SER A 222 -6.00 -10.69 -14.89
CA SER A 222 -5.09 -10.54 -16.02
C SER A 222 -3.76 -11.23 -15.67
N SER A 223 -2.86 -11.32 -16.64
CA SER A 223 -1.52 -11.85 -16.44
C SER A 223 -0.48 -11.12 -17.30
N ILE A 224 0.79 -11.21 -16.87
CA ILE A 224 1.96 -10.68 -17.58
C ILE A 224 2.87 -11.87 -17.87
N ARG A 225 3.30 -12.03 -19.12
CA ARG A 225 4.30 -13.03 -19.49
C ARG A 225 5.68 -12.41 -19.38
N LEU A 226 6.53 -13.02 -18.55
CA LEU A 226 7.95 -12.68 -18.42
C LEU A 226 8.74 -13.32 -19.57
N SER A 227 9.91 -12.78 -19.88
CA SER A 227 10.77 -13.26 -20.97
C SER A 227 11.22 -14.72 -20.82
N ASN A 228 11.27 -15.26 -19.60
CA ASN A 228 11.54 -16.68 -19.34
C ASN A 228 10.33 -17.61 -19.55
N GLY A 229 9.19 -17.08 -19.99
CA GLY A 229 7.95 -17.82 -20.18
C GLY A 229 7.08 -17.95 -18.93
N THR A 230 7.57 -17.54 -17.75
CA THR A 230 6.76 -17.49 -16.52
C THR A 230 5.63 -16.48 -16.68
N THR A 231 4.46 -16.83 -16.17
CA THR A 231 3.28 -15.96 -16.20
C THR A 231 2.96 -15.46 -14.80
N LEU A 232 2.99 -14.14 -14.61
CA LEU A 232 2.62 -13.49 -13.37
C LEU A 232 1.16 -13.06 -13.43
N SER A 233 0.31 -13.66 -12.60
CA SER A 233 -1.11 -13.33 -12.52
C SER A 233 -1.34 -12.13 -11.61
N TYR A 234 -2.27 -11.24 -11.99
CA TYR A 234 -2.54 -10.03 -11.22
C TYR A 234 -3.99 -9.53 -11.29
N MET A 235 -4.31 -8.64 -10.36
CA MET A 235 -5.52 -7.80 -10.37
C MET A 235 -5.09 -6.35 -10.17
N LYS A 236 -5.42 -5.47 -11.11
CA LYS A 236 -5.07 -4.04 -11.02
C LYS A 236 -6.20 -3.27 -10.38
N PHE A 237 -5.87 -2.40 -9.44
CA PHE A 237 -6.82 -1.53 -8.75
C PHE A 237 -6.51 -0.06 -8.96
N THR A 238 -7.56 0.75 -8.91
CA THR A 238 -7.50 2.20 -8.80
C THR A 238 -8.35 2.62 -7.60
N VAL A 239 -7.76 3.41 -6.72
CA VAL A 239 -8.45 4.02 -5.57
C VAL A 239 -8.39 5.53 -5.72
N LYS A 240 -9.54 6.19 -5.68
CA LYS A 240 -9.62 7.66 -5.76
C LYS A 240 -10.30 8.23 -4.52
N SER A 241 -9.87 9.40 -4.08
CA SER A 241 -10.63 10.20 -3.10
C SER A 241 -10.72 11.67 -3.48
N TRP A 242 -11.78 12.32 -3.03
CA TRP A 242 -12.06 13.72 -3.33
C TRP A 242 -12.88 14.41 -2.24
N ASN A 243 -12.91 15.73 -2.31
CA ASN A 243 -13.56 16.57 -1.33
C ASN A 243 -15.09 16.61 -1.50
N VAL A 244 -15.79 16.61 -0.37
CA VAL A 244 -17.22 16.92 -0.30
C VAL A 244 -17.41 18.12 0.61
N THR A 245 -18.02 19.17 0.06
CA THR A 245 -18.27 20.43 0.77
C THR A 245 -19.65 20.47 1.39
N SER A 246 -20.61 19.68 0.90
CA SER A 246 -21.94 19.60 1.50
C SER A 246 -22.59 18.23 1.30
N TYR A 247 -23.42 17.83 2.26
CA TYR A 247 -24.34 16.69 2.16
C TYR A 247 -25.57 16.90 3.05
N THR A 248 -26.66 16.19 2.73
CA THR A 248 -27.89 16.14 3.55
C THR A 248 -28.06 14.75 4.15
N GLU A 249 -28.29 14.68 5.46
CA GLU A 249 -28.65 13.43 6.16
C GLU A 249 -30.11 13.03 5.87
N GLN A 250 -30.47 11.76 6.12
CA GLN A 250 -31.86 11.30 5.91
C GLN A 250 -32.90 12.09 6.71
N ASN A 251 -32.53 12.65 7.87
CA ASN A 251 -33.41 13.48 8.69
C ASN A 251 -33.58 14.92 8.15
N GLY A 252 -33.02 15.24 6.98
CA GLY A 252 -33.06 16.57 6.38
C GLY A 252 -31.98 17.54 6.88
N SER A 253 -31.13 17.14 7.84
CA SER A 253 -30.03 17.98 8.33
C SER A 253 -29.02 18.24 7.20
N VAL A 254 -28.81 19.52 6.89
CA VAL A 254 -27.85 19.96 5.89
C VAL A 254 -26.53 20.29 6.57
N HIS A 255 -25.44 19.75 6.06
CA HIS A 255 -24.09 20.05 6.52
C HIS A 255 -23.28 20.67 5.39
N THR A 256 -22.66 21.84 5.62
CA THR A 256 -21.88 22.56 4.60
C THR A 256 -20.58 23.12 5.18
N CYS A 257 -19.50 23.06 4.41
CA CYS A 257 -18.20 23.60 4.76
C CYS A 257 -17.42 24.04 3.53
N ASN A 258 -17.07 25.32 3.48
CA ASN A 258 -16.27 25.93 2.42
C ASN A 258 -14.78 26.00 2.76
N LYS A 259 -14.37 25.43 3.91
CA LYS A 259 -12.95 25.34 4.29
C LYS A 259 -12.31 24.16 3.56
N LEU A 260 -11.32 24.42 2.72
CA LEU A 260 -10.53 23.35 2.12
C LEU A 260 -9.65 22.68 3.18
N PRO A 261 -9.46 21.35 3.14
CA PRO A 261 -8.59 20.70 4.11
C PRO A 261 -7.13 21.13 3.93
N SER A 262 -6.49 21.48 5.03
CA SER A 262 -5.08 21.86 5.08
C SER A 262 -4.17 20.75 4.53
N LYS A 263 -2.98 21.09 4.02
CA LYS A 263 -1.91 20.10 3.77
C LYS A 263 -1.35 19.67 5.13
N ILE A 264 -1.62 18.45 5.59
CA ILE A 264 -0.93 17.91 6.77
C ILE A 264 -0.60 16.43 6.56
N LEU A 265 0.70 16.13 6.45
CA LEU A 265 1.29 14.83 6.74
C LEU A 265 1.31 14.64 8.27
N GLY A 266 0.70 13.57 8.79
CA GLY A 266 1.05 13.05 10.12
C GLY A 266 0.28 13.54 11.36
N ALA A 267 -1.00 13.93 11.30
CA ALA A 267 -1.77 14.24 12.51
C ALA A 267 -2.70 13.09 12.96
N LYS A 268 -2.77 12.90 14.29
CA LYS A 268 -3.53 11.91 15.08
C LYS A 268 -4.86 11.48 14.42
N VAL A 269 -5.05 10.17 14.31
CA VAL A 269 -6.18 9.52 13.64
C VAL A 269 -7.35 9.34 14.61
N SER A 270 -8.50 9.91 14.29
CA SER A 270 -9.78 9.49 14.87
C SER A 270 -10.54 8.63 13.85
N PRO A 271 -11.12 7.48 14.24
CA PRO A 271 -11.94 6.68 13.34
C PRO A 271 -13.13 7.49 12.80
N GLY A 272 -13.37 7.46 11.49
CA GLY A 272 -14.57 8.04 10.89
C GLY A 272 -15.54 6.95 10.41
N THR A 273 -16.83 7.26 10.43
CA THR A 273 -17.86 6.33 9.93
C THR A 273 -18.11 6.58 8.45
N SER A 274 -17.89 5.55 7.62
CA SER A 274 -18.33 5.61 6.22
C SER A 274 -19.86 5.67 6.16
N LYS A 275 -20.42 6.27 5.12
CA LYS A 275 -21.85 6.31 4.82
C LYS A 275 -22.04 6.00 3.33
N PRO A 276 -22.92 5.06 3.00
CA PRO A 276 -23.22 4.76 1.61
C PRO A 276 -24.08 5.84 0.97
N HIS A 277 -23.92 6.02 -0.34
CA HIS A 277 -24.74 6.93 -1.14
C HIS A 277 -26.14 6.34 -1.44
N THR A 278 -26.28 5.01 -1.44
CA THR A 278 -27.52 4.24 -1.69
C THR A 278 -27.38 2.82 -1.10
N LYS A 279 -28.37 2.28 -0.36
CA LYS A 279 -28.40 0.96 0.38
C LYS A 279 -27.68 -0.23 -0.32
N THR A 280 -27.12 -1.30 0.30
CA THR A 280 -27.33 -2.00 1.59
C THR A 280 -26.11 -2.86 2.02
N SER A 281 -26.03 -3.19 3.32
CA SER A 281 -25.39 -4.34 4.02
C SER A 281 -23.95 -4.24 4.58
N GLY A 282 -23.87 -4.28 5.92
CA GLY A 282 -22.81 -4.98 6.65
C GLY A 282 -22.05 -4.23 7.76
N GLN A 283 -22.02 -2.89 7.78
CA GLN A 283 -21.51 -2.12 8.92
C GLN A 283 -22.56 -1.11 9.36
N VAL A 284 -22.58 -0.74 10.64
CA VAL A 284 -23.48 0.29 11.19
C VAL A 284 -23.01 1.65 10.69
N PHE A 285 -23.56 2.04 9.56
CA PHE A 285 -23.35 3.32 8.91
C PHE A 285 -24.63 4.14 9.09
N ASN A 286 -24.54 5.31 9.73
CA ASN A 286 -25.66 6.25 9.78
C ASN A 286 -26.18 6.45 8.35
N GLY A 287 -27.50 6.37 8.15
CA GLY A 287 -28.15 6.10 6.86
C GLY A 287 -27.75 6.99 5.67
N PRO A 288 -28.22 6.65 4.45
CA PRO A 288 -27.73 7.24 3.21
C PRO A 288 -27.80 8.77 3.20
N ILE A 289 -26.77 9.40 2.65
CA ILE A 289 -26.71 10.84 2.43
C ILE A 289 -27.18 11.20 1.02
N HIS A 290 -27.72 12.40 0.82
CA HIS A 290 -28.17 12.90 -0.48
C HIS A 290 -27.76 14.37 -0.68
N ASN A 291 -28.07 14.94 -1.85
CA ASN A 291 -27.71 16.31 -2.25
C ASN A 291 -26.22 16.62 -2.03
N ILE A 292 -25.35 15.71 -2.49
CA ILE A 292 -23.90 15.81 -2.24
C ILE A 292 -23.27 16.84 -3.18
N VAL A 293 -22.66 17.88 -2.61
CA VAL A 293 -21.83 18.84 -3.36
C VAL A 293 -20.38 18.39 -3.29
N GLN A 294 -19.82 18.04 -4.45
CA GLN A 294 -18.50 17.43 -4.59
C GLN A 294 -17.58 18.37 -5.37
N ASN A 295 -16.34 18.51 -4.91
CA ASN A 295 -15.31 19.15 -5.72
C ASN A 295 -14.44 18.06 -6.34
N LYS A 296 -14.67 17.75 -7.62
CA LYS A 296 -13.86 16.80 -8.41
C LYS A 296 -12.88 17.49 -9.37
N GLY A 297 -12.77 18.83 -9.29
CA GLY A 297 -11.76 19.58 -10.02
C GLY A 297 -10.36 19.35 -9.45
N THR A 298 -9.35 19.94 -10.07
CA THR A 298 -7.92 19.77 -9.73
C THR A 298 -7.60 20.01 -8.24
N THR A 299 -8.31 20.94 -7.60
CA THR A 299 -8.14 21.26 -6.16
C THR A 299 -8.96 20.37 -5.23
N GLY A 300 -9.91 19.62 -5.77
CA GLY A 300 -10.85 18.79 -5.02
C GLY A 300 -10.49 17.30 -4.99
N ILE A 301 -9.67 16.82 -5.93
CA ILE A 301 -9.12 15.46 -5.87
C ILE A 301 -7.99 15.40 -4.85
N PHE A 302 -8.09 14.47 -3.92
CA PHE A 302 -7.12 14.28 -2.84
C PHE A 302 -6.08 13.21 -3.14
N GLY A 303 -6.38 12.27 -4.03
CA GLY A 303 -5.40 11.30 -4.52
C GLY A 303 -6.02 10.29 -5.47
N GLU A 304 -5.15 9.65 -6.25
CA GLU A 304 -5.43 8.49 -7.07
C GLU A 304 -4.27 7.50 -6.93
N ILE A 305 -4.52 6.38 -6.28
CA ILE A 305 -3.53 5.32 -6.08
C ILE A 305 -3.86 4.18 -7.04
N VAL A 306 -2.89 3.82 -7.87
CA VAL A 306 -2.94 2.63 -8.72
C VAL A 306 -1.98 1.60 -8.15
N PHE A 307 -2.46 0.37 -7.95
CA PHE A 307 -1.61 -0.73 -7.50
C PHE A 307 -1.96 -2.04 -8.21
N TYR A 308 -0.98 -2.93 -8.29
CA TYR A 308 -1.12 -4.27 -8.83
C TYR A 308 -1.12 -5.28 -7.68
N ALA A 309 -2.19 -6.04 -7.53
CA ALA A 309 -2.22 -7.20 -6.65
C ALA A 309 -1.68 -8.41 -7.41
N PHE A 310 -0.41 -8.77 -7.20
CA PHE A 310 0.17 -10.00 -7.70
C PHE A 310 -0.38 -11.18 -6.90
N VAL A 311 -0.89 -12.17 -7.63
CA VAL A 311 -1.66 -13.28 -7.07
C VAL A 311 -0.91 -14.58 -7.29
N PHE A 312 -0.57 -15.24 -6.19
CA PHE A 312 0.15 -16.52 -6.19
C PHE A 312 -0.78 -17.63 -5.74
N ASP A 313 -0.63 -18.82 -6.31
CA ASP A 313 -1.45 -19.97 -5.90
C ASP A 313 -1.09 -20.44 -4.49
N THR A 314 0.19 -20.33 -4.10
CA THR A 314 0.67 -20.70 -2.77
C THR A 314 1.66 -19.69 -2.20
N HIS A 315 1.81 -19.71 -0.87
CA HIS A 315 2.85 -18.99 -0.15
C HIS A 315 4.27 -19.32 -0.66
N ALA A 316 4.56 -20.59 -0.95
CA ALA A 316 5.87 -21.01 -1.43
C ALA A 316 6.21 -20.37 -2.78
N ASP A 317 5.22 -20.18 -3.65
CA ASP A 317 5.42 -19.54 -4.96
C ASP A 317 5.62 -18.04 -4.82
N ALA A 318 4.93 -17.39 -3.88
CA ALA A 318 5.21 -16.00 -3.54
C ALA A 318 6.64 -15.84 -3.01
N ILE A 319 7.08 -16.69 -2.09
CA ILE A 319 8.46 -16.62 -1.56
C ILE A 319 9.48 -16.69 -2.69
N LYS A 320 9.38 -17.69 -3.59
CA LYS A 320 10.31 -17.85 -4.73
C LYS A 320 10.47 -16.55 -5.53
N ALA A 321 9.38 -15.80 -5.74
CA ALA A 321 9.38 -14.57 -6.52
C ALA A 321 10.01 -13.36 -5.80
N PHE A 322 9.97 -13.28 -4.46
CA PHE A 322 10.28 -12.03 -3.71
C PHE A 322 11.46 -12.08 -2.74
N THR A 323 12.17 -13.20 -2.69
CA THR A 323 13.06 -13.61 -1.59
C THR A 323 14.05 -12.56 -1.04
N ALA A 324 14.64 -11.63 -1.81
CA ALA A 324 15.83 -10.89 -1.34
C ALA A 324 15.61 -9.72 -0.35
N ILE A 325 14.42 -9.12 -0.27
CA ILE A 325 14.11 -7.92 0.55
C ILE A 325 12.73 -7.97 1.19
N ASN A 326 11.83 -8.66 0.50
CA ASN A 326 10.41 -8.55 0.76
C ASN A 326 9.94 -9.56 1.80
N THR A 327 10.80 -10.46 2.28
CA THR A 327 10.41 -11.49 3.25
C THR A 327 9.84 -10.83 4.49
N PRO A 328 8.54 -11.00 4.75
CA PRO A 328 7.94 -10.39 5.92
C PRO A 328 8.51 -11.04 7.18
N ASP A 329 8.80 -10.21 8.19
CA ASP A 329 9.25 -10.65 9.51
C ASP A 329 8.41 -11.83 10.03
N GLN A 330 9.04 -12.99 10.28
CA GLN A 330 8.40 -14.23 10.71
C GLN A 330 7.54 -14.08 11.99
N SER A 331 7.79 -13.05 12.81
CA SER A 331 6.94 -12.73 13.97
C SER A 331 5.55 -12.19 13.63
N LEU A 332 5.34 -11.68 12.40
CA LEU A 332 4.05 -11.16 11.94
C LEU A 332 3.09 -12.24 11.40
N TRP A 333 3.50 -13.51 11.46
CA TRP A 333 2.79 -14.66 10.87
C TRP A 333 2.21 -15.61 11.91
N VAL A 334 2.60 -15.44 13.16
CA VAL A 334 2.01 -16.15 14.29
C VAL A 334 0.83 -15.30 14.75
N VAL A 335 -0.37 -15.69 14.34
CA VAL A 335 -1.63 -15.28 14.99
C VAL A 335 -2.05 -16.40 15.93
#